data_AF-A0A2K3N0K6-F1
#
_entry.id   AF-A0A2K3N0K6-F1
#
_cell.length_a   1.000
_cell.length_b   1.000
_cell.length_c   1.000
_cell.angle_alpha   90.00
_cell.angle_beta   90.00
_cell.angle_gamma   90.00
#
_symmetry.space_group_name_H-M   'P 1'
#
loop_
_entity.id
_entity.type
_entity.pdbx_description
1 polymer ?
#
loop_
_entity_poly.entity_id
_entity_poly.type
_entity_poly.pdbx_seq_one_letter_code
_entity_poly.pdbx_strand_id
1 'polypeptide(L)'
;MAHCCLQVGEYEETIGTCIAFSEQDTPVVHEENEPSETNLVSGTRLIDSSQPSTKQVKPVCQLHKILKFKLSPDSEIRTAEEAS
;
A
#
# COMPACT_ATOMS: atom_id res chain seq x y z
N MET A 1 1.35 14.69 -28.01
CA MET A 1 1.08 15.84 -27.11
C MET A 1 0.45 15.25 -25.85
N ALA A 2 1.13 15.28 -24.71
CA ALA A 2 0.55 14.81 -23.46
C ALA A 2 -0.47 15.85 -22.98
N HIS A 3 -1.73 15.46 -22.82
CA HIS A 3 -2.74 16.34 -22.25
C HIS A 3 -2.47 16.43 -20.74
N CYS A 4 -1.90 17.55 -20.29
CA CYS A 4 -1.63 17.77 -18.88
C CYS A 4 -2.96 18.12 -18.19
N CYS A 5 -3.54 17.16 -17.47
CA CYS A 5 -4.76 17.39 -16.70
C CYS A 5 -4.39 17.97 -15.34
N LEU A 6 -4.55 19.30 -15.17
CA LEU A 6 -4.40 19.94 -13.87
C LEU A 6 -5.50 19.42 -12.93
N GLN A 7 -5.12 19.00 -11.73
CA GLN A 7 -6.06 18.57 -10.69
C GLN A 7 -5.98 19.51 -9.50
N VAL A 8 -7.14 19.90 -8.98
CA VAL A 8 -7.28 20.71 -7.76
C VAL A 8 -7.73 19.79 -6.63
N GLY A 9 -7.01 19.83 -5.50
CA GLY A 9 -7.31 19.07 -4.30
C GLY A 9 -8.01 19.91 -3.25
N GLU A 10 -9.08 19.40 -2.65
CA GLU A 10 -9.79 20.01 -1.51
C GLU A 10 -9.80 19.03 -0.34
N TYR A 11 -9.46 19.53 0.87
CA TYR A 11 -9.54 18.73 2.09
C TYR A 11 -10.97 18.71 2.62
N GLU A 12 -11.48 17.51 2.89
CA GLU A 12 -12.76 17.28 3.55
C GLU A 12 -12.55 16.60 4.90
N GLU A 13 -13.22 17.11 5.93
CA GLU A 13 -13.15 16.55 7.28
C GLU A 13 -13.90 15.21 7.36
N THR A 14 -13.30 14.22 8.04
CA THR A 14 -13.90 12.89 8.18
C THR A 14 -14.83 12.83 9.38
N ILE A 15 -15.95 12.11 9.26
CA ILE A 15 -16.78 11.76 10.41
C ILE A 15 -16.14 10.57 11.12
N GLY A 16 -15.80 10.77 12.39
CA GLY A 16 -15.12 9.76 13.21
C GLY A 16 -13.62 9.69 12.97
N THR A 17 -13.00 8.60 13.42
CA THR A 17 -11.55 8.41 13.40
C THR A 17 -11.16 7.34 12.39
N CYS A 18 -10.35 7.70 11.40
CA CYS A 18 -9.76 6.75 10.47
C CYS A 18 -8.36 6.34 10.96
N ILE A 19 -8.03 5.05 10.97
CA ILE A 19 -6.70 4.53 11.31
C ILE A 19 -6.16 3.77 10.10
N ALA A 20 -4.99 4.19 9.60
CA ALA A 20 -4.37 3.61 8.42
C ALA A 20 -3.34 2.54 8.83
N PHE A 21 -3.33 1.42 8.11
CA PHE A 21 -2.37 0.33 8.28
C PHE A 21 -1.68 0.03 6.94
N SER A 22 -0.39 -0.27 6.97
CA SER A 22 0.35 -0.77 5.80
C SER A 22 0.41 -2.29 5.86
N GLU A 23 0.11 -2.95 4.74
CA GLU A 23 0.31 -4.38 4.57
C GLU A 23 1.76 -4.67 4.15
N GLN A 24 2.36 -5.70 4.75
CA GLN A 24 3.71 -6.18 4.42
C GLN A 24 3.66 -7.69 4.30
N ASP A 25 4.24 -8.22 3.22
CA ASP A 25 4.52 -9.65 3.12
C ASP A 25 5.67 -9.99 4.06
N THR A 26 5.38 -10.83 5.06
CA THR A 26 6.45 -11.43 5.84
C THR A 26 6.83 -12.77 5.22
N PRO A 27 8.11 -12.98 4.87
CA PRO A 27 8.55 -14.31 4.46
C PRO A 27 8.31 -15.25 5.64
N VAL A 28 7.61 -16.35 5.38
CA VAL A 28 7.41 -17.43 6.35
C VAL A 28 8.80 -18.04 6.62
N VAL A 29 9.53 -17.44 7.56
CA VAL A 29 10.70 -18.07 8.16
C VAL A 29 10.12 -19.09 9.12
N HIS A 30 10.02 -20.33 8.65
CA HIS A 30 9.83 -21.46 9.55
C HIS A 30 11.08 -21.48 10.44
N GLU A 31 10.98 -20.90 11.64
CA GLU A 31 11.93 -21.15 12.71
C GLU A 31 11.73 -22.62 13.07
N GLU A 32 12.46 -23.49 12.37
CA GLU A 32 12.62 -24.85 12.81
C GLU A 32 13.49 -24.80 14.06
N ASN A 33 12.85 -24.62 15.20
CA ASN A 33 13.44 -24.94 16.48
C ASN A 33 13.50 -26.48 16.59
N GLU A 34 14.51 -27.09 15.98
CA GLU A 34 14.85 -28.52 16.19
C GLU A 34 16.04 -28.64 17.17
N PRO A 35 16.20 -29.74 17.95
CA PRO A 35 15.62 -31.07 17.72
C PRO A 35 15.02 -31.78 18.95
N SER A 36 13.84 -32.39 18.81
CA SER A 36 13.55 -33.63 19.54
C SER A 36 14.02 -34.78 18.66
N GLU A 37 15.18 -35.32 19.01
CA GLU A 37 15.87 -36.37 18.27
C GLU A 37 14.98 -37.57 17.96
N THR A 38 15.26 -38.19 16.81
CA THR A 38 14.75 -39.46 16.28
C THR A 38 13.43 -39.40 15.51
N ASN A 39 13.52 -39.26 14.18
CA ASN A 39 13.49 -40.43 13.29
C ASN A 39 13.85 -40.06 11.85
N LEU A 40 14.47 -41.03 11.19
CA LEU A 40 15.16 -40.99 9.92
C LEU A 40 14.24 -40.62 8.73
N VAL A 41 14.93 -40.26 7.63
CA VAL A 41 14.56 -40.50 6.21
C VAL A 41 14.26 -39.24 5.40
N SER A 42 15.30 -38.82 4.68
CA SER A 42 15.29 -38.33 3.30
C SER A 42 14.49 -37.06 2.98
N GLY A 43 15.21 -35.94 3.07
CA GLY A 43 15.47 -35.07 1.92
C GLY A 43 14.31 -34.86 0.94
N THR A 44 13.32 -34.05 1.31
CA THR A 44 12.73 -33.04 0.43
C THR A 44 12.06 -32.03 1.36
N ARG A 45 12.60 -30.81 1.43
CA ARG A 45 11.94 -29.69 2.09
C ARG A 45 10.64 -29.43 1.32
N LEU A 46 9.55 -30.07 1.76
CA LEU A 46 8.20 -29.78 1.28
C LEU A 46 7.86 -28.38 1.78
N ILE A 47 8.23 -27.38 0.97
CA ILE A 47 7.54 -26.10 0.98
C ILE A 47 6.12 -26.48 0.54
N ASP A 48 5.24 -26.65 1.52
CA ASP A 48 3.82 -26.77 1.24
C ASP A 48 3.38 -25.46 0.60
N SER A 49 3.29 -25.48 -0.73
CA SER A 49 2.83 -24.37 -1.56
C SER A 49 1.39 -23.96 -1.22
N SER A 50 0.70 -24.69 -0.34
CA SER A 50 -0.65 -24.38 0.13
C SER A 50 -0.69 -23.46 1.35
N GLN A 51 0.44 -23.15 2.00
CA GLN A 51 0.40 -22.27 3.17
C GLN A 51 0.13 -20.81 2.72
N PRO A 52 -0.98 -20.18 3.14
CA PRO A 52 -1.27 -18.81 2.77
C PRO A 52 -0.17 -17.88 3.28
N SER A 53 0.27 -16.92 2.46
CA SER A 53 1.25 -15.92 2.90
C SER A 53 0.73 -15.21 4.14
N THR A 54 1.52 -15.22 5.20
CA THR A 54 1.17 -14.48 6.42
C THR A 54 1.45 -13.00 6.16
N LYS A 55 0.39 -12.25 5.84
CA LYS A 55 0.42 -10.79 5.73
C LYS A 55 0.45 -10.18 7.13
N GLN A 56 1.45 -9.36 7.42
CA GLN A 56 1.49 -8.55 8.65
C GLN A 56 1.04 -7.14 8.33
N VAL A 57 0.26 -6.55 9.23
CA VAL A 57 -0.16 -5.15 9.15
C VAL A 57 0.54 -4.33 10.23
N LYS A 58 0.99 -3.12 9.88
CA LYS A 58 1.57 -2.17 10.83
C LYS A 58 0.77 -0.87 10.84
N PRO A 59 0.47 -0.29 12.01
CA PRO A 59 -0.20 1.00 12.06
C PRO A 59 0.70 2.09 11.47
N VAL A 60 0.12 2.98 10.68
CA VAL A 60 0.82 4.08 10.01
C VAL A 60 0.45 5.41 10.67
N CYS A 61 -0.83 5.74 10.71
CA CYS A 61 -1.30 7.02 11.25
C CYS A 61 -2.81 7.04 11.54
N GLN A 62 -3.25 8.11 12.20
CA GLN A 62 -4.67 8.49 12.33
C GLN A 62 -4.99 9.60 11.31
N LEU A 63 -6.00 9.38 10.48
CA LEU A 63 -6.44 10.32 9.44
C LEU A 63 -7.68 11.10 9.92
N HIS A 64 -7.63 12.41 9.75
CA HIS A 64 -8.69 13.35 10.15
C HIS A 64 -9.34 14.09 8.98
N LYS A 65 -8.65 14.11 7.82
CA LYS A 65 -9.12 14.75 6.59
C LYS A 65 -8.76 13.89 5.40
N ILE A 66 -9.63 13.84 4.41
CA ILE A 66 -9.35 13.23 3.11
C ILE A 66 -9.11 14.32 2.08
N LEU A 67 -8.16 14.09 1.16
CA LEU A 67 -7.91 15.00 0.05
C LEU A 67 -8.68 14.49 -1.18
N LYS A 68 -9.66 15.27 -1.64
CA LYS A 68 -10.46 14.96 -2.83
C LYS A 68 -9.96 15.77 -4.01
N PHE A 69 -9.72 15.11 -5.13
CA PHE A 69 -9.25 15.75 -6.35
C PHE A 69 -10.38 15.92 -7.35
N LYS A 70 -10.39 17.07 -8.04
CA LYS A 70 -11.23 17.36 -9.21
C LYS A 70 -10.36 17.88 -10.34
N LEU A 71 -10.79 17.67 -11.59
CA LEU A 71 -10.13 18.28 -12.74
C LEU A 71 -10.32 19.81 -12.68
N SER A 72 -9.25 20.54 -12.93
CA SER A 72 -9.32 21.99 -13.13
C SER A 72 -10.13 22.28 -14.39
N PRO A 73 -11.02 23.29 -14.39
CA PRO A 73 -11.67 23.73 -15.62
C PRO A 73 -10.64 24.26 -16.62
N ASP A 74 -10.84 23.97 -17.90
CA ASP A 74 -9.92 24.34 -19.00
C ASP A 74 -9.65 25.85 -19.09
N SER A 75 -10.54 26.68 -18.55
CA SER A 75 -10.40 28.15 -18.52
C SER A 75 -9.21 28.66 -17.71
N GLU A 76 -8.68 27.86 -16.79
CA GLU A 76 -7.50 28.19 -15.97
C GLU A 76 -6.21 27.66 -16.58
N ILE A 77 -6.30 26.85 -17.63
CA ILE A 77 -5.17 26.33 -18.41
C ILE A 77 -4.83 27.36 -19.51
N ARG A 78 -4.56 28.60 -19.12
CA ARG A 78 -3.88 29.53 -20.02
C ARG A 78 -2.40 29.20 -19.95
N THR A 79 -1.93 28.40 -20.91
CA THR A 79 -0.50 28.35 -21.22
C THR A 79 0.00 29.79 -21.34
N ALA A 80 1.03 30.12 -20.57
CA ALA A 80 1.73 31.38 -20.65
C ALA A 80 2.44 31.48 -22.01
N GLU A 81 1.68 31.81 -23.06
CA GLU A 81 2.19 32.17 -24.37
C GLU A 81 1.34 33.32 -24.90
N GLU A 82 1.43 34.48 -24.24
CA GLU A 82 1.25 35.77 -24.90
C GLU A 82 2.26 36.75 -24.27
N ALA A 83 3.44 36.79 -24.89
CA ALA A 83 4.34 37.93 -24.86
C ALA A 83 5.21 37.86 -26.13
N SER A 84 4.64 38.28 -27.25
CA SER A 84 5.40 38.80 -28.41
C SER A 84 4.59 39.85 -29.13
#